data_AF-A0A3Q2EDI6-F1
#
_entry.id   AF-A0A3Q2EDI6-F1
#
_cell.length_a   1.000
_cell.length_b   1.000
_cell.length_c   1.000
_cell.angle_alpha   90.00
_cell.angle_beta   90.00
_cell.angle_gamma   90.00
#
_symmetry.space_group_name_H-M   'P 1'
#
loop_
_entity.id
_entity.type
_entity.pdbx_description
1 polymer ?
#
loop_
_entity_poly.entity_id
_entity_poly.type
_entity_poly.pdbx_seq_one_letter_code
_entity_poly.pdbx_strand_id
1 'polypeptide(L)'
;MSTRTRITSVSSSAPLRNFSSSSYSSGVFAPRMSSFSSVGMGSTRAHGISMYSGRGEMSQAPITAVTVNKSLLVPMNYQIDPTIQAVRTNEKDQIKGLNNRFASFIDKVRFLEQENKMLETKWNLLQEQTIIHSNIDAMFEAYIGNLRKQLDSLGSEKNKLEGELHNMQGLVEDFKGKYEEEINKRTDCENDFVVIKKDVDEAYMNRAELEAKMESLTDEIDFLRSIYEEELRELQSQIKDTAVVVEMDNSRNLDLDAVVAEARAQYEDIANRTRAEAEQWYKTKYEEMQTSANRYGDDLRATKTEIAELNRMIHRLTSEIDAIKGQCKNLEEQITEAEERGELAVKDAKERIKELEVALQRAKHDMARHIREYQDLMNVKVALDIEIATYRKLLEGEEHRLTSAIQTAYSSCFSQSTSLSSSACYNF
;
A
#
# COMPACT_ATOMS: atom_id res chain seq x y z
N MET A 1 24.65 55.12 -26.11
CA MET A 1 24.23 53.71 -26.26
C MET A 1 23.44 53.34 -25.02
N SER A 2 22.18 52.98 -25.22
CA SER A 2 21.17 52.78 -24.19
C SER A 2 21.28 51.37 -23.61
N THR A 3 21.47 51.23 -22.30
CA THR A 3 21.36 49.93 -21.61
C THR A 3 20.27 50.03 -20.56
N ARG A 4 19.31 49.13 -20.72
CA ARG A 4 17.96 49.16 -20.17
C ARG A 4 17.96 48.30 -18.90
N THR A 5 17.79 48.94 -17.74
CA THR A 5 17.57 48.29 -16.44
C THR A 5 16.25 47.52 -16.49
N ARG A 6 16.29 46.20 -16.31
CA ARG A 6 15.09 45.36 -16.17
C ARG A 6 14.97 44.91 -14.73
N ILE A 7 14.06 45.55 -14.01
CA ILE A 7 13.60 45.15 -12.67
C ILE A 7 12.60 44.01 -12.87
N THR A 8 12.90 42.83 -12.32
CA THR A 8 11.94 41.72 -12.23
C THR A 8 11.45 41.61 -10.79
N SER A 9 10.18 41.96 -10.61
CA SER A 9 9.40 41.78 -9.39
C SER A 9 9.17 40.28 -9.10
N VAL A 10 9.63 39.81 -7.95
CA VAL A 10 9.33 38.47 -7.46
C VAL A 10 8.04 38.54 -6.66
N SER A 11 6.93 38.07 -7.24
CA SER A 11 5.65 37.92 -6.54
C SER A 11 5.64 36.60 -5.78
N SER A 12 5.66 36.72 -4.46
CA SER A 12 5.43 35.65 -3.47
C SER A 12 4.04 35.05 -3.63
N SER A 13 3.96 33.74 -3.83
CA SER A 13 2.75 32.96 -3.53
C SER A 13 3.16 31.71 -2.76
N ALA A 14 2.66 31.63 -1.53
CA ALA A 14 2.92 30.57 -0.58
C ALA A 14 2.18 29.27 -0.97
N PRO A 15 2.75 28.09 -0.72
CA PRO A 15 1.96 26.87 -0.63
C PRO A 15 1.55 26.65 0.83
N LEU A 16 0.23 26.59 1.07
CA LEU A 16 -0.32 26.09 2.32
C LEU A 16 -0.10 24.58 2.39
N ARG A 17 0.49 24.15 3.51
CA ARG A 17 0.48 22.77 4.01
C ARG A 17 -0.97 22.33 4.25
N ASN A 18 -1.27 21.07 3.94
CA ASN A 18 -1.90 20.19 4.93
C ASN A 18 -1.68 18.72 4.58
N PHE A 19 -1.27 17.97 5.60
CA PHE A 19 -1.08 16.53 5.63
C PHE A 19 -2.17 15.92 6.51
N SER A 20 -2.55 14.68 6.16
CA SER A 20 -3.17 13.65 7.04
C SER A 20 -4.64 13.89 7.46
N SER A 21 -5.47 12.91 7.79
CA SER A 21 -5.56 11.46 7.58
C SER A 21 -6.88 11.03 8.24
N SER A 22 -7.51 9.97 7.72
CA SER A 22 -8.42 9.03 8.42
C SER A 22 -9.63 9.59 9.19
N SER A 23 -10.81 9.13 8.78
CA SER A 23 -11.73 8.49 9.74
C SER A 23 -12.74 7.62 9.00
N TYR A 24 -12.64 6.33 9.29
CA TYR A 24 -13.58 5.29 8.94
C TYR A 24 -14.81 5.43 9.84
N SER A 25 -16.01 5.48 9.28
CA SER A 25 -17.25 5.19 10.02
C SER A 25 -17.91 3.98 9.41
N SER A 26 -17.73 2.85 10.06
CA SER A 26 -18.39 1.57 9.83
C SER A 26 -19.84 1.67 10.30
N GLY A 27 -20.76 1.82 9.34
CA GLY A 27 -22.19 1.64 9.53
C GLY A 27 -22.56 0.16 9.40
N VAL A 28 -23.15 -0.37 10.46
CA VAL A 28 -23.59 -1.75 10.67
C VAL A 28 -24.72 -2.11 9.70
N PHE A 29 -24.55 -3.16 8.89
CA PHE A 29 -25.69 -4.00 8.47
C PHE A 29 -25.21 -5.43 8.18
N ALA A 30 -25.95 -6.38 8.72
CA ALA A 30 -25.58 -7.79 8.91
C ALA A 30 -25.38 -8.58 7.61
N PRO A 31 -24.43 -9.55 7.56
CA PRO A 31 -24.48 -10.62 6.59
C PRO A 31 -25.32 -11.77 7.15
N ARG A 32 -26.43 -12.10 6.47
CA ARG A 32 -27.13 -13.35 6.70
C ARG A 32 -26.37 -14.47 6.01
N MET A 33 -25.82 -15.36 6.83
CA MET A 33 -25.25 -16.64 6.43
C MET A 33 -26.35 -17.54 5.83
N SER A 34 -26.00 -18.27 4.78
CA SER A 34 -26.37 -19.68 4.63
C SER A 34 -25.38 -20.35 3.69
N SER A 35 -24.50 -21.17 4.26
CA SER A 35 -23.61 -22.10 3.59
C SER A 35 -24.28 -23.47 3.47
N PHE A 36 -23.92 -24.19 2.39
CA PHE A 36 -23.84 -25.65 2.17
C PHE A 36 -25.14 -26.48 2.36
N SER A 37 -25.48 -27.52 1.60
CA SER A 37 -24.79 -28.58 0.83
C SER A 37 -25.85 -29.26 -0.07
N SER A 38 -25.61 -29.59 -1.34
CA SER A 38 -25.03 -30.84 -1.86
C SER A 38 -25.57 -32.17 -1.29
N VAL A 39 -26.51 -32.80 -2.00
CA VAL A 39 -26.71 -34.25 -2.16
C VAL A 39 -27.45 -34.38 -3.51
N GLY A 40 -27.04 -35.13 -4.55
CA GLY A 40 -26.32 -36.39 -4.58
C GLY A 40 -27.30 -37.55 -4.73
N MET A 41 -27.94 -37.72 -5.88
CA MET A 41 -28.77 -38.91 -6.16
C MET A 41 -28.05 -39.84 -7.14
N GLY A 42 -27.35 -40.81 -6.54
CA GLY A 42 -26.85 -42.00 -7.20
C GLY A 42 -27.86 -43.15 -7.07
N SER A 43 -27.86 -43.96 -8.14
CA SER A 43 -28.55 -45.23 -8.36
C SER A 43 -28.50 -46.25 -7.22
N THR A 44 -29.61 -46.98 -7.03
CA THR A 44 -29.67 -48.44 -6.78
C THR A 44 -31.12 -48.88 -7.02
N ARG A 45 -31.44 -49.71 -8.02
CA ARG A 45 -31.43 -51.19 -7.99
C ARG A 45 -31.97 -51.79 -6.69
N ALA A 46 -33.17 -52.35 -6.76
CA ALA A 46 -33.56 -53.54 -6.00
C ALA A 46 -34.05 -54.60 -7.00
N HIS A 47 -33.36 -55.73 -6.96
CA HIS A 47 -33.71 -57.00 -7.58
C HIS A 47 -34.44 -57.88 -6.57
N GLY A 48 -35.24 -58.81 -7.09
CA GLY A 48 -35.49 -60.12 -6.49
C GLY A 48 -36.96 -60.40 -6.16
N ILE A 49 -37.51 -61.60 -6.31
CA ILE A 49 -37.04 -62.99 -6.52
C ILE A 49 -38.35 -63.76 -6.85
N SER A 50 -38.55 -64.37 -8.03
CA SER A 50 -38.34 -65.80 -8.38
C SER A 50 -38.66 -66.87 -7.33
N MET A 51 -39.71 -67.68 -7.56
CA MET A 51 -39.81 -69.13 -7.27
C MET A 51 -40.96 -69.66 -8.14
N TYR A 52 -40.78 -70.51 -9.16
CA TYR A 52 -40.39 -71.94 -9.24
C TYR A 52 -41.47 -72.95 -8.80
N SER A 53 -41.70 -73.91 -9.71
CA SER A 53 -42.41 -75.20 -9.60
C SER A 53 -43.96 -75.16 -9.70
N GLY A 54 -44.64 -76.02 -10.48
CA GLY A 54 -44.24 -77.37 -10.86
C GLY A 54 -44.84 -77.88 -12.17
N ARG A 55 -44.10 -78.83 -12.74
CA ARG A 55 -44.42 -79.74 -13.85
C ARG A 55 -45.61 -80.65 -13.51
N GLY A 56 -46.35 -81.07 -14.53
CA GLY A 56 -47.24 -82.23 -14.51
C GLY A 56 -47.71 -82.58 -15.92
N GLU A 57 -47.23 -83.69 -16.45
CA GLU A 57 -47.32 -84.20 -17.82
C GLU A 57 -48.29 -85.40 -17.88
N MET A 58 -48.87 -85.68 -19.06
CA MET A 58 -49.46 -86.97 -19.51
C MET A 58 -50.81 -87.38 -18.84
N SER A 59 -51.74 -88.15 -19.42
CA SER A 59 -51.75 -89.08 -20.55
C SER A 59 -53.19 -89.36 -21.05
N GLN A 60 -53.26 -90.12 -22.15
CA GLN A 60 -54.37 -90.47 -23.06
C GLN A 60 -55.52 -91.36 -22.52
N ALA A 61 -56.71 -91.24 -23.17
CA ALA A 61 -57.67 -92.24 -23.75
C ALA A 61 -57.92 -93.63 -23.08
N PRO A 62 -58.89 -94.51 -23.48
CA PRO A 62 -60.19 -94.43 -24.21
C PRO A 62 -61.37 -95.31 -23.59
N ILE A 63 -62.52 -95.41 -24.29
CA ILE A 63 -63.64 -96.44 -24.23
C ILE A 63 -64.52 -96.43 -22.93
N THR A 64 -65.87 -96.48 -22.87
CA THR A 64 -66.93 -97.32 -23.52
C THR A 64 -68.33 -96.68 -23.43
N ALA A 65 -69.21 -96.99 -24.39
CA ALA A 65 -70.65 -96.70 -24.38
C ALA A 65 -71.39 -97.44 -23.26
N VAL A 66 -72.60 -96.99 -22.88
CA VAL A 66 -73.83 -97.79 -22.66
C VAL A 66 -74.98 -96.95 -22.04
N THR A 67 -76.14 -97.04 -22.70
CA THR A 67 -77.54 -96.83 -22.28
C THR A 67 -78.09 -95.42 -22.05
N VAL A 68 -78.79 -94.94 -23.08
CA VAL A 68 -79.86 -93.93 -22.98
C VAL A 68 -81.05 -94.55 -22.25
N ASN A 69 -81.32 -94.11 -21.03
CA ASN A 69 -82.57 -94.46 -20.34
C ASN A 69 -83.71 -93.57 -20.90
N LYS A 70 -84.47 -94.11 -21.86
CA LYS A 70 -85.64 -93.45 -22.50
C LYS A 70 -86.85 -93.31 -21.56
N SER A 71 -86.64 -93.25 -20.25
CA SER A 71 -87.69 -93.15 -19.22
C SER A 71 -87.52 -91.98 -18.25
N LEU A 72 -86.58 -91.05 -18.49
CA LEU A 72 -86.49 -89.77 -17.77
C LEU A 72 -86.79 -88.55 -18.66
N LEU A 73 -87.31 -88.80 -19.88
CA LEU A 73 -87.98 -87.82 -20.75
C LEU A 73 -89.41 -87.55 -20.27
N VAL A 74 -89.55 -87.21 -18.99
CA VAL A 74 -90.74 -86.54 -18.46
C VAL A 74 -90.25 -85.17 -18.02
N PRO A 75 -90.66 -84.07 -18.70
CA PRO A 75 -90.44 -82.74 -18.17
C PRO A 75 -91.04 -82.68 -16.76
N MET A 76 -90.20 -82.73 -15.73
CA MET A 76 -90.58 -82.33 -14.39
C MET A 76 -90.85 -80.84 -14.47
N ASN A 77 -92.12 -80.49 -14.67
CA ASN A 77 -92.65 -79.15 -14.56
C ASN A 77 -92.55 -78.74 -13.09
N TYR A 78 -91.36 -78.34 -12.65
CA TYR A 78 -91.27 -77.37 -11.58
C TYR A 78 -91.88 -76.10 -12.18
N GLN A 79 -93.13 -75.84 -11.81
CA GLN A 79 -93.68 -74.50 -11.86
C GLN A 79 -92.75 -73.64 -10.98
N ILE A 80 -91.67 -73.14 -11.59
CA ILE A 80 -90.91 -72.03 -11.05
C ILE A 80 -91.91 -70.89 -11.10
N ASP A 81 -92.29 -70.43 -9.93
CA ASP A 81 -93.19 -69.31 -9.70
C ASP A 81 -92.92 -68.21 -10.76
N PRO A 82 -93.93 -67.84 -11.59
CA PRO A 82 -93.78 -66.82 -12.63
C PRO A 82 -93.20 -65.51 -12.10
N THR A 83 -93.35 -65.25 -10.80
CA THR A 83 -92.78 -64.09 -10.12
C THR A 83 -91.26 -64.20 -9.91
N ILE A 84 -90.71 -65.38 -9.62
CA ILE A 84 -89.27 -65.59 -9.39
C ILE A 84 -88.46 -65.50 -10.70
N GLN A 85 -89.02 -65.97 -11.81
CA GLN A 85 -88.35 -65.89 -13.11
C GLN A 85 -88.30 -64.45 -13.64
N ALA A 86 -89.38 -63.68 -13.43
CA ALA A 86 -89.42 -62.25 -13.73
C ALA A 86 -88.41 -61.44 -12.89
N VAL A 87 -88.28 -61.76 -11.60
CA VAL A 87 -87.27 -61.13 -10.71
C VAL A 87 -85.85 -61.45 -11.15
N ARG A 88 -85.52 -62.71 -11.48
CA ARG A 88 -84.18 -63.07 -11.99
C ARG A 88 -83.87 -62.45 -13.34
N THR A 89 -84.84 -62.29 -14.24
CA THR A 89 -84.62 -61.58 -15.51
C THR A 89 -84.40 -60.08 -15.28
N ASN A 90 -85.16 -59.47 -14.35
CA ASN A 90 -84.99 -58.07 -13.99
C ASN A 90 -83.64 -57.81 -13.29
N GLU A 91 -83.21 -58.67 -12.36
CA GLU A 91 -81.87 -58.63 -11.77
C GLU A 91 -80.77 -58.83 -12.81
N LYS A 92 -80.93 -59.79 -13.73
CA LYS A 92 -79.98 -60.01 -14.82
C LYS A 92 -79.86 -58.78 -15.72
N ASP A 93 -80.96 -58.10 -16.01
CA ASP A 93 -80.94 -56.88 -16.83
C ASP A 93 -80.41 -55.66 -16.06
N GLN A 94 -80.65 -55.58 -14.75
CA GLN A 94 -79.98 -54.60 -13.88
C GLN A 94 -78.46 -54.85 -13.81
N ILE A 95 -78.03 -56.11 -13.67
CA ILE A 95 -76.61 -56.49 -13.68
C ILE A 95 -75.98 -56.21 -15.04
N LYS A 96 -76.69 -56.43 -16.16
CA LYS A 96 -76.22 -55.99 -17.49
C LYS A 96 -76.14 -54.47 -17.60
N GLY A 97 -77.11 -53.74 -17.08
CA GLY A 97 -77.10 -52.27 -17.06
C GLY A 97 -75.92 -51.73 -16.24
N LEU A 98 -75.65 -52.33 -15.09
CA LEU A 98 -74.48 -52.04 -14.27
C LEU A 98 -73.18 -52.44 -14.97
N ASN A 99 -73.11 -53.61 -15.59
CA ASN A 99 -71.93 -54.04 -16.36
C ASN A 99 -71.64 -53.12 -17.55
N ASN A 100 -72.66 -52.66 -18.28
CA ASN A 100 -72.47 -51.70 -19.35
C ASN A 100 -71.95 -50.36 -18.82
N ARG A 101 -72.43 -49.92 -17.64
CA ARG A 101 -71.87 -48.74 -16.96
C ARG A 101 -70.43 -48.97 -16.52
N PHE A 102 -70.10 -50.14 -15.97
CA PHE A 102 -68.72 -50.50 -15.62
C PHE A 102 -67.81 -50.55 -16.84
N ALA A 103 -68.26 -51.12 -17.97
CA ALA A 103 -67.53 -51.10 -19.21
C ALA A 103 -67.27 -49.66 -19.68
N SER A 104 -68.27 -48.77 -19.62
CA SER A 104 -68.06 -47.35 -19.95
C SER A 104 -67.09 -46.63 -19.01
N PHE A 105 -67.05 -47.00 -17.73
CA PHE A 105 -66.08 -46.45 -16.77
C PHE A 105 -64.67 -46.99 -17.02
N ILE A 106 -64.53 -48.28 -17.34
CA ILE A 106 -63.24 -48.90 -17.72
C ILE A 106 -62.69 -48.21 -18.97
N ASP A 107 -63.53 -47.98 -19.99
CA ASP A 107 -63.12 -47.26 -21.20
C ASP A 107 -62.73 -45.81 -20.91
N LYS A 108 -63.45 -45.14 -19.99
CA LYS A 108 -63.09 -43.78 -19.56
C LYS A 108 -61.77 -43.74 -18.80
N VAL A 109 -61.51 -44.70 -17.91
CA VAL A 109 -60.24 -44.81 -17.19
C VAL A 109 -59.10 -45.09 -18.16
N ARG A 110 -59.27 -46.01 -19.13
CA ARG A 110 -58.26 -46.28 -20.16
C ARG A 110 -57.97 -45.05 -21.02
N PHE A 111 -59.01 -44.30 -21.40
CA PHE A 111 -58.84 -43.05 -22.13
C PHE A 111 -58.05 -42.02 -21.31
N LEU A 112 -58.38 -41.85 -20.03
CA LEU A 112 -57.66 -40.94 -19.13
C LEU A 112 -56.23 -41.39 -18.83
N GLU A 113 -55.97 -42.69 -18.71
CA GLU A 113 -54.63 -43.26 -18.57
C GLU A 113 -53.79 -43.00 -19.83
N GLN A 114 -54.38 -43.17 -21.01
CA GLN A 114 -53.71 -42.91 -22.28
C GLN A 114 -53.43 -41.41 -22.46
N GLU A 115 -54.36 -40.54 -22.06
CA GLU A 115 -54.19 -39.09 -22.06
C GLU A 115 -53.10 -38.66 -21.05
N ASN A 116 -53.10 -39.20 -19.83
CA ASN A 116 -52.04 -38.93 -18.84
C ASN A 116 -50.67 -39.39 -19.35
N LYS A 117 -50.57 -40.54 -19.99
CA LYS A 117 -49.31 -41.02 -20.57
C LYS A 117 -48.83 -40.15 -21.72
N MET A 118 -49.75 -39.58 -22.50
CA MET A 118 -49.41 -38.57 -23.52
C MET A 118 -48.93 -37.26 -22.88
N LEU A 119 -49.58 -36.80 -21.81
CA LEU A 119 -49.17 -35.61 -21.08
C LEU A 119 -47.80 -35.81 -20.41
N GLU A 120 -47.52 -36.99 -19.88
CA GLU A 120 -46.25 -37.33 -19.25
C GLU A 120 -45.10 -37.35 -20.26
N THR A 121 -45.32 -37.94 -21.44
CA THR A 121 -44.30 -37.91 -22.51
C THR A 121 -44.07 -36.49 -23.05
N LYS A 122 -45.14 -35.69 -23.20
CA LYS A 122 -45.03 -34.29 -23.58
C LYS A 122 -44.32 -33.45 -22.52
N TRP A 123 -44.58 -33.71 -21.24
CA TRP A 123 -43.91 -33.07 -20.12
C TRP A 123 -42.42 -33.37 -20.12
N ASN A 124 -42.03 -34.65 -20.26
CA ASN A 124 -40.63 -35.05 -20.29
C ASN A 124 -39.88 -34.41 -21.47
N LEU A 125 -40.50 -34.37 -22.66
CA LEU A 125 -39.90 -33.77 -23.85
C LEU A 125 -39.74 -32.24 -23.71
N LEU A 126 -40.73 -31.55 -23.13
CA LEU A 126 -40.63 -30.12 -22.82
C LEU A 126 -39.55 -29.87 -21.76
N GLN A 127 -39.45 -30.72 -20.75
CA GLN A 127 -38.45 -30.61 -19.71
C GLN A 127 -37.03 -30.78 -20.29
N GLU A 128 -36.80 -31.81 -21.11
CA GLU A 128 -35.53 -31.99 -21.82
C GLU A 128 -35.18 -30.81 -22.73
N GLN A 129 -36.15 -30.27 -23.46
CA GLN A 129 -35.93 -29.13 -24.35
C GLN A 129 -35.63 -27.82 -23.59
N THR A 130 -36.17 -27.68 -22.37
CA THR A 130 -35.90 -26.51 -21.50
C THR A 130 -34.51 -26.59 -20.84
N ILE A 131 -33.89 -27.78 -20.79
CA ILE A 131 -32.57 -28.00 -20.15
C ILE A 131 -31.39 -27.65 -21.08
N ILE A 132 -31.63 -27.16 -22.30
CA ILE A 132 -30.57 -26.58 -23.15
C ILE A 132 -30.10 -25.26 -22.50
N HIS A 133 -29.21 -25.37 -21.51
CA HIS A 133 -28.62 -24.25 -20.80
C HIS A 133 -27.77 -23.44 -21.78
N SER A 134 -28.05 -22.14 -21.87
CA SER A 134 -27.30 -21.22 -22.72
C SER A 134 -25.87 -21.05 -22.18
N ASN A 135 -24.86 -21.30 -23.02
CA ASN A 135 -23.43 -21.10 -22.71
C ASN A 135 -23.04 -19.60 -22.69
N ILE A 136 -23.98 -18.74 -22.32
CA ILE A 136 -23.82 -17.29 -22.36
C ILE A 136 -23.11 -16.81 -21.10
N ASP A 137 -23.45 -17.36 -19.94
CA ASP A 137 -22.83 -17.01 -18.66
C ASP A 137 -21.34 -17.36 -18.63
N ALA A 138 -20.95 -18.52 -19.16
CA ALA A 138 -19.53 -18.90 -19.23
C ALA A 138 -18.76 -18.05 -20.25
N MET A 139 -19.39 -17.59 -21.34
CA MET A 139 -18.76 -16.63 -22.26
C MET A 139 -18.59 -15.24 -21.62
N PHE A 140 -19.58 -14.77 -20.86
CA PHE A 140 -19.45 -13.51 -20.13
C PHE A 140 -18.41 -13.61 -19.01
N GLU A 141 -18.35 -14.72 -18.27
CA GLU A 141 -17.30 -14.94 -17.27
C GLU A 141 -15.89 -15.00 -17.89
N ALA A 142 -15.73 -15.67 -19.03
CA ALA A 142 -14.47 -15.67 -19.76
C ALA A 142 -14.08 -14.25 -20.23
N TYR A 143 -15.04 -13.47 -20.71
CA TYR A 143 -14.81 -12.08 -21.14
C TYR A 143 -14.45 -11.17 -19.95
N ILE A 144 -15.18 -11.27 -18.83
CA ILE A 144 -14.88 -10.55 -17.58
C ILE A 144 -13.50 -10.95 -17.05
N GLY A 145 -13.17 -12.23 -17.06
CA GLY A 145 -11.85 -12.74 -16.67
C GLY A 145 -10.73 -12.19 -17.55
N ASN A 146 -10.96 -12.09 -18.86
CA ASN A 146 -10.00 -11.48 -19.78
C ASN A 146 -9.82 -9.97 -19.52
N LEU A 147 -10.91 -9.23 -19.30
CA LEU A 147 -10.85 -7.80 -18.95
C LEU A 147 -10.11 -7.56 -17.63
N ARG A 148 -10.33 -8.40 -16.62
CA ARG A 148 -9.58 -8.34 -15.35
C ARG A 148 -8.08 -8.55 -15.56
N LYS A 149 -7.69 -9.56 -16.35
CA LYS A 149 -6.28 -9.78 -16.69
C LYS A 149 -5.64 -8.61 -17.42
N GLN A 150 -6.38 -7.97 -18.34
CA GLN A 150 -5.90 -6.76 -19.03
C GLN A 150 -5.75 -5.58 -18.08
N LEU A 151 -6.67 -5.42 -17.12
CA LEU A 151 -6.56 -4.39 -16.09
C LEU A 151 -5.35 -4.63 -15.19
N ASP A 152 -5.10 -5.87 -14.78
CA ASP A 152 -3.95 -6.24 -13.96
C ASP A 152 -2.63 -6.03 -14.72
N SER A 153 -2.56 -6.38 -16.01
CA SER A 153 -1.37 -6.14 -16.84
C SER A 153 -1.10 -4.64 -17.03
N LEU A 154 -2.14 -3.85 -17.33
CA LEU A 154 -2.03 -2.39 -17.42
C LEU A 154 -1.64 -1.77 -16.07
N GLY A 155 -2.17 -2.28 -14.96
CA GLY A 155 -1.79 -1.87 -13.61
C GLY A 155 -0.31 -2.16 -13.31
N SER A 156 0.18 -3.33 -13.70
CA SER A 156 1.60 -3.68 -13.56
C SER A 156 2.50 -2.80 -14.43
N GLU A 157 2.11 -2.51 -15.67
CA GLU A 157 2.85 -1.60 -16.56
C GLU A 157 2.87 -0.18 -16.02
N LYS A 158 1.73 0.31 -15.52
CA LYS A 158 1.64 1.60 -14.85
C LYS A 158 2.61 1.69 -13.67
N ASN A 159 2.59 0.70 -12.77
CA ASN A 159 3.49 0.69 -11.60
C ASN A 159 4.97 0.65 -12.03
N LYS A 160 5.29 -0.10 -13.09
CA LYS A 160 6.65 -0.13 -13.66
C LYS A 160 7.07 1.24 -14.19
N LEU A 161 6.21 1.89 -14.97
CA LEU A 161 6.47 3.24 -15.51
C LEU A 161 6.57 4.30 -14.40
N GLU A 162 5.74 4.20 -13.35
CA GLU A 162 5.85 5.06 -12.18
C GLU A 162 7.19 4.88 -11.44
N GLY A 163 7.68 3.65 -11.34
CA GLY A 163 9.01 3.35 -10.80
C GLY A 163 10.14 3.92 -11.66
N GLU A 164 10.07 3.76 -12.99
CA GLU A 164 11.04 4.35 -13.92
C GLU A 164 11.03 5.88 -13.86
N LEU A 165 9.85 6.49 -13.77
CA LEU A 165 9.69 7.94 -13.61
C LEU A 165 10.30 8.43 -12.30
N HIS A 166 10.06 7.75 -11.18
CA HIS A 166 10.66 8.10 -9.89
C HIS A 166 12.19 7.97 -9.92
N ASN A 167 12.72 6.92 -10.54
CA ASN A 167 14.16 6.74 -10.73
C ASN A 167 14.77 7.86 -11.59
N MET A 168 14.12 8.23 -12.69
CA MET A 168 14.58 9.35 -13.53
C MET A 168 14.49 10.69 -12.81
N GLN A 169 13.46 10.92 -11.99
CA GLN A 169 13.37 12.11 -11.14
C GLN A 169 14.51 12.16 -10.12
N GLY A 170 14.83 11.04 -9.46
CA GLY A 170 15.97 10.94 -8.56
C GLY A 170 17.28 11.29 -9.26
N LEU A 171 17.52 10.74 -10.45
CA LEU A 171 18.71 11.03 -11.25
C LEU A 171 18.80 12.51 -11.67
N VAL A 172 17.67 13.13 -12.02
CA VAL A 172 17.62 14.56 -12.35
C VAL A 172 17.94 15.42 -11.13
N GLU A 173 17.41 15.08 -9.96
CA GLU A 173 17.71 15.82 -8.73
C GLU A 173 19.18 15.64 -8.30
N ASP A 174 19.74 14.43 -8.46
CA ASP A 174 21.17 14.18 -8.23
C ASP A 174 22.06 15.03 -9.15
N PHE A 175 21.71 15.12 -10.44
CA PHE A 175 22.45 15.98 -11.37
C PHE A 175 22.29 17.46 -11.04
N LYS A 176 21.08 17.89 -10.69
CA LYS A 176 20.82 19.26 -10.25
C LYS A 176 21.64 19.61 -9.01
N GLY A 177 21.69 18.73 -8.00
CA GLY A 177 22.53 18.90 -6.83
C GLY A 177 24.02 19.01 -7.18
N LYS A 178 24.52 18.14 -8.08
CA LYS A 178 25.90 18.24 -8.58
C LYS A 178 26.18 19.54 -9.32
N TYR A 179 25.24 20.05 -10.11
CA TYR A 179 25.38 21.34 -10.79
C TYR A 179 25.40 22.51 -9.81
N GLU A 180 24.53 22.49 -8.79
CA GLU A 180 24.52 23.49 -7.73
C GLU A 180 25.83 23.48 -6.92
N GLU A 181 26.34 22.29 -6.57
CA GLU A 181 27.66 22.14 -5.93
C GLU A 181 28.80 22.68 -6.80
N GLU A 182 28.80 22.39 -8.09
CA GLU A 182 29.84 22.86 -9.02
C GLU A 182 29.77 24.37 -9.21
N ILE A 183 28.57 24.95 -9.24
CA ILE A 183 28.38 26.42 -9.27
C ILE A 183 28.94 27.02 -7.99
N ASN A 184 28.62 26.47 -6.82
CA ASN A 184 29.12 26.97 -5.55
C ASN A 184 30.65 26.89 -5.48
N LYS A 185 31.25 25.75 -5.84
CA LYS A 185 32.71 25.59 -5.92
C LYS A 185 33.35 26.59 -6.87
N ARG A 186 32.76 26.81 -8.05
CA ARG A 186 33.23 27.82 -9.00
C ARG A 186 33.18 29.23 -8.38
N THR A 187 32.07 29.58 -7.72
CA THR A 187 31.93 30.88 -7.06
C THR A 187 32.95 31.05 -5.93
N ASP A 188 33.21 30.01 -5.14
CA ASP A 188 34.24 30.04 -4.09
C ASP A 188 35.64 30.24 -4.69
N CYS A 189 35.99 29.48 -5.73
CA CYS A 189 37.26 29.67 -6.44
C CYS A 189 37.37 31.06 -7.11
N GLU A 190 36.26 31.62 -7.61
CA GLU A 190 36.23 32.96 -8.20
C GLU A 190 36.42 34.04 -7.13
N ASN A 191 35.82 33.87 -5.94
CA ASN A 191 36.04 34.73 -4.80
C ASN A 191 37.51 34.68 -4.34
N ASP A 192 38.08 33.49 -4.19
CA ASP A 192 39.50 33.30 -3.83
C ASP A 192 40.42 33.95 -4.87
N PHE A 193 40.11 33.79 -6.17
CA PHE A 193 40.87 34.43 -7.24
C PHE A 193 40.84 35.96 -7.14
N VAL A 194 39.68 36.55 -6.82
CA VAL A 194 39.56 38.01 -6.64
C VAL A 194 40.38 38.49 -5.44
N VAL A 195 40.38 37.75 -4.33
CA VAL A 195 41.19 38.08 -3.15
C VAL A 195 42.68 37.99 -3.47
N ILE A 196 43.13 36.88 -4.06
CA ILE A 196 44.53 36.68 -4.45
C ILE A 196 44.97 37.76 -5.43
N LYS A 197 44.13 38.13 -6.39
CA LYS A 197 44.43 39.22 -7.33
C LYS A 197 44.65 40.54 -6.60
N LYS A 198 43.79 40.89 -5.64
CA LYS A 198 43.95 42.10 -4.81
C LYS A 198 45.27 42.05 -4.03
N ASP A 199 45.59 40.92 -3.41
CA ASP A 199 46.82 40.75 -2.64
C ASP A 199 48.07 40.86 -3.52
N VAL A 200 48.00 40.34 -4.76
CA VAL A 200 49.06 40.49 -5.76
C VAL A 200 49.22 41.95 -6.18
N ASP A 201 48.12 42.66 -6.47
CA ASP A 201 48.16 44.07 -6.82
C ASP A 201 48.75 44.91 -5.66
N GLU A 202 48.36 44.63 -4.42
CA GLU A 202 48.91 45.26 -3.21
C GLU A 202 50.41 44.98 -3.04
N ALA A 203 50.84 43.73 -3.26
CA ALA A 203 52.25 43.38 -3.24
C ALA A 203 53.05 44.10 -4.34
N TYR A 204 52.49 44.25 -5.55
CA TYR A 204 53.12 45.01 -6.64
C TYR A 204 53.25 46.50 -6.30
N MET A 205 52.23 47.11 -5.72
CA MET A 205 52.28 48.51 -5.27
C MET A 205 53.35 48.70 -4.18
N ASN A 206 53.37 47.83 -3.17
CA ASN A 206 54.39 47.84 -2.12
C ASN A 206 55.81 47.68 -2.70
N ARG A 207 55.98 46.78 -3.68
CA ARG A 207 57.27 46.61 -4.35
C ARG A 207 57.71 47.87 -5.09
N ALA A 208 56.80 48.49 -5.86
CA ALA A 208 57.09 49.72 -6.59
C ALA A 208 57.44 50.88 -5.63
N GLU A 209 56.74 51.00 -4.50
CA GLU A 209 57.07 51.98 -3.47
C GLU A 209 58.45 51.75 -2.84
N LEU A 210 58.82 50.50 -2.60
CA LEU A 210 60.15 50.14 -2.08
C LEU A 210 61.25 50.37 -3.13
N GLU A 211 60.99 50.06 -4.40
CA GLU A 211 61.89 50.37 -5.52
C GLU A 211 62.14 51.89 -5.63
N ALA A 212 61.08 52.71 -5.56
CA ALA A 212 61.22 54.17 -5.58
C ALA A 212 62.00 54.72 -4.37
N LYS A 213 61.79 54.16 -3.17
CA LYS A 213 62.59 54.52 -1.98
C LYS A 213 64.05 54.12 -2.16
N MET A 214 64.31 52.93 -2.71
CA MET A 214 65.67 52.46 -3.00
C MET A 214 66.37 53.38 -4.01
N GLU A 215 65.69 53.79 -5.08
CA GLU A 215 66.22 54.73 -6.07
C GLU A 215 66.51 56.09 -5.42
N SER A 216 65.57 56.64 -4.64
CA SER A 216 65.79 57.92 -3.94
C SER A 216 66.99 57.89 -2.97
N LEU A 217 67.17 56.78 -2.25
CA LEU A 217 68.31 56.61 -1.34
C LEU A 217 69.63 56.42 -2.12
N THR A 218 69.57 55.80 -3.28
CA THR A 218 70.74 55.65 -4.16
C THR A 218 71.16 57.01 -4.71
N ASP A 219 70.21 57.81 -5.19
CA ASP A 219 70.44 59.19 -5.64
C ASP A 219 71.02 60.07 -4.51
N GLU A 220 70.51 59.94 -3.28
CA GLU A 220 71.06 60.64 -2.11
C GLU A 220 72.51 60.23 -1.82
N ILE A 221 72.82 58.92 -1.90
CA ILE A 221 74.18 58.42 -1.73
C ILE A 221 75.12 58.97 -2.81
N ASP A 222 74.70 58.97 -4.06
CA ASP A 222 75.52 59.44 -5.18
C ASP A 222 75.70 60.97 -5.15
N PHE A 223 74.68 61.72 -4.72
CA PHE A 223 74.78 63.15 -4.46
C PHE A 223 75.81 63.45 -3.36
N LEU A 224 75.73 62.74 -2.23
CA LEU A 224 76.69 62.90 -1.12
C LEU A 224 78.12 62.55 -1.55
N ARG A 225 78.30 61.49 -2.36
CA ARG A 225 79.61 61.13 -2.92
C ARG A 225 80.17 62.23 -3.82
N SER A 226 79.34 62.79 -4.70
CA SER A 226 79.73 63.89 -5.58
C SER A 226 80.14 65.14 -4.80
N ILE A 227 79.38 65.50 -3.75
CA ILE A 227 79.75 66.59 -2.83
C ILE A 227 81.10 66.31 -2.19
N TYR A 228 81.30 65.12 -1.60
CA TYR A 228 82.57 64.81 -0.94
C TYR A 228 83.76 64.79 -1.89
N GLU A 229 83.58 64.37 -3.14
CA GLU A 229 84.64 64.47 -4.16
C GLU A 229 84.96 65.92 -4.52
N GLU A 230 83.96 66.78 -4.62
CA GLU A 230 84.15 68.20 -4.92
C GLU A 230 84.79 68.94 -3.73
N GLU A 231 84.34 68.69 -2.49
CA GLU A 231 84.95 69.22 -1.28
C GLU A 231 86.42 68.77 -1.14
N LEU A 232 86.72 67.49 -1.42
CA LEU A 232 88.10 66.99 -1.45
C LEU A 232 88.94 67.71 -2.50
N ARG A 233 88.38 67.96 -3.69
CA ARG A 233 89.06 68.68 -4.77
C ARG A 233 89.30 70.14 -4.40
N GLU A 234 88.32 70.80 -3.78
CA GLU A 234 88.44 72.18 -3.32
C GLU A 234 89.48 72.27 -2.21
N LEU A 235 89.43 71.41 -1.20
CA LEU A 235 90.46 71.35 -0.15
C LEU A 235 91.85 71.08 -0.73
N GLN A 236 91.97 70.19 -1.73
CA GLN A 236 93.23 69.99 -2.44
C GLN A 236 93.68 71.21 -3.26
N SER A 237 92.76 71.97 -3.85
CA SER A 237 93.07 73.24 -4.51
C SER A 237 93.52 74.28 -3.50
N GLN A 238 92.79 74.45 -2.40
CA GLN A 238 93.14 75.37 -1.32
C GLN A 238 94.53 75.05 -0.75
N ILE A 239 94.89 73.76 -0.58
CA ILE A 239 96.25 73.35 -0.17
C ILE A 239 97.31 73.73 -1.23
N LYS A 240 96.99 73.65 -2.52
CA LYS A 240 97.89 74.06 -3.62
C LYS A 240 98.00 75.58 -3.75
N ASP A 241 96.90 76.30 -3.55
CA ASP A 241 96.81 77.75 -3.68
C ASP A 241 97.43 78.45 -2.46
N THR A 242 97.31 77.88 -1.26
CA THR A 242 98.06 78.35 -0.07
C THR A 242 99.55 78.03 -0.14
N ALA A 243 99.97 77.11 -1.01
CA ALA A 243 101.39 76.88 -1.31
C ALA A 243 101.99 77.94 -2.26
N VAL A 244 101.19 78.89 -2.77
CA VAL A 244 101.67 80.07 -3.50
C VAL A 244 101.51 81.29 -2.60
N VAL A 245 102.63 81.69 -2.00
CA VAL A 245 102.74 82.93 -1.22
C VAL A 245 102.46 84.11 -2.15
N VAL A 246 101.26 84.66 -2.06
CA VAL A 246 100.90 85.93 -2.69
C VAL A 246 101.10 87.03 -1.65
N GLU A 247 102.20 87.77 -1.79
CA GLU A 247 102.36 89.06 -1.15
C GLU A 247 101.42 90.06 -1.83
N MET A 248 100.32 90.38 -1.16
CA MET A 248 99.34 91.34 -1.62
C MET A 248 99.64 92.68 -0.93
N ASP A 249 100.22 93.62 -1.68
CA ASP A 249 100.35 95.02 -1.26
C ASP A 249 98.95 95.66 -1.24
N ASN A 250 98.40 95.77 -0.03
CA ASN A 250 97.08 96.27 0.26
C ASN A 250 97.14 97.78 0.57
N SER A 251 97.33 98.59 -0.46
CA SER A 251 97.27 100.05 -0.34
C SER A 251 95.98 100.61 -0.98
N ARG A 252 94.83 100.21 -0.44
CA ARG A 252 93.59 100.98 -0.56
C ARG A 252 93.10 101.29 0.84
N ASN A 253 92.93 102.58 1.14
CA ASN A 253 92.20 103.03 2.32
C ASN A 253 90.75 102.54 2.19
N LEU A 254 90.53 101.32 2.65
CA LEU A 254 89.24 100.76 3.00
C LEU A 254 88.87 101.38 4.34
N ASP A 255 87.66 101.90 4.43
CA ASP A 255 87.07 102.31 5.70
C ASP A 255 86.83 101.05 6.54
N LEU A 256 87.86 100.68 7.31
CA LEU A 256 87.90 99.46 8.12
C LEU A 256 86.75 99.44 9.13
N ASP A 257 86.27 100.59 9.57
CA ASP A 257 85.18 100.68 10.53
C ASP A 257 83.83 100.32 9.89
N ALA A 258 83.58 100.76 8.65
CA ALA A 258 82.40 100.36 7.88
C ALA A 258 82.38 98.86 7.56
N VAL A 259 83.52 98.29 7.16
CA VAL A 259 83.65 96.85 6.85
C VAL A 259 83.52 96.00 8.11
N VAL A 260 84.09 96.43 9.24
CA VAL A 260 83.95 95.72 10.52
C VAL A 260 82.51 95.82 11.05
N ALA A 261 81.84 96.96 10.87
CA ALA A 261 80.43 97.11 11.23
C ALA A 261 79.52 96.22 10.36
N GLU A 262 79.74 96.17 9.04
CA GLU A 262 79.02 95.29 8.13
C GLU A 262 79.29 93.80 8.43
N ALA A 263 80.54 93.43 8.68
CA ALA A 263 80.88 92.06 9.09
C ALA A 263 80.19 91.68 10.41
N ARG A 264 80.15 92.58 11.41
CA ARG A 264 79.43 92.35 12.66
C ARG A 264 77.93 92.18 12.44
N ALA A 265 77.31 93.03 11.62
CA ALA A 265 75.90 92.92 11.27
C ALA A 265 75.58 91.60 10.57
N GLN A 266 76.42 91.16 9.63
CA GLN A 266 76.27 89.87 8.95
C GLN A 266 76.42 88.68 9.92
N TYR A 267 77.39 88.73 10.85
CA TYR A 267 77.52 87.68 11.87
C TYR A 267 76.32 87.63 12.82
N GLU A 268 75.79 88.80 13.20
CA GLU A 268 74.60 88.88 14.04
C GLU A 268 73.35 88.36 13.31
N ASP A 269 73.18 88.70 12.03
CA ASP A 269 72.11 88.18 11.18
C ASP A 269 72.22 86.66 10.97
N ILE A 270 73.43 86.14 10.68
CA ILE A 270 73.66 84.69 10.54
C ILE A 270 73.41 83.97 11.87
N ALA A 271 73.83 84.52 13.00
CA ALA A 271 73.58 83.96 14.33
C ALA A 271 72.09 83.96 14.70
N ASN A 272 71.37 85.02 14.34
CA ASN A 272 69.92 85.10 14.53
C ASN A 272 69.17 84.13 13.61
N ARG A 273 69.60 84.02 12.35
CA ARG A 273 69.01 83.10 11.36
C ARG A 273 69.22 81.64 11.75
N THR A 274 70.43 81.26 12.14
CA THR A 274 70.73 79.91 12.63
C THR A 274 70.00 79.56 13.92
N ARG A 275 69.84 80.53 14.85
CA ARG A 275 69.00 80.33 16.04
C ARG A 275 67.54 80.10 15.65
N ALA A 276 66.96 80.93 14.78
CA ALA A 276 65.58 80.79 14.34
C ALA A 276 65.34 79.49 13.55
N GLU A 277 66.29 79.08 12.70
CA GLU A 277 66.25 77.82 11.97
C GLU A 277 66.32 76.61 12.91
N ALA A 278 67.17 76.66 13.95
CA ALA A 278 67.23 75.62 14.96
C ALA A 278 65.93 75.53 15.77
N GLU A 279 65.36 76.65 16.21
CA GLU A 279 64.08 76.70 16.92
C GLU A 279 62.93 76.16 16.05
N GLN A 280 62.87 76.55 14.78
CA GLN A 280 61.89 76.05 13.83
C GLN A 280 62.07 74.56 13.57
N TRP A 281 63.31 74.08 13.46
CA TRP A 281 63.61 72.66 13.29
C TRP A 281 63.16 71.82 14.48
N TYR A 282 63.46 72.26 15.72
CA TYR A 282 62.99 71.59 16.92
C TYR A 282 61.47 71.61 17.04
N LYS A 283 60.83 72.73 16.70
CA LYS A 283 59.37 72.84 16.70
C LYS A 283 58.74 71.86 15.71
N THR A 284 59.21 71.81 14.47
CA THR A 284 58.73 70.85 13.46
C THR A 284 58.94 69.41 13.93
N LYS A 285 60.11 69.08 14.49
CA LYS A 285 60.37 67.73 15.02
C LYS A 285 59.46 67.37 16.19
N TYR A 286 59.16 68.31 17.07
CA TYR A 286 58.22 68.10 18.16
C TYR A 286 56.78 67.91 17.64
N GLU A 287 56.35 68.69 16.66
CA GLU A 287 55.04 68.55 16.02
C GLU A 287 54.90 67.22 15.26
N GLU A 288 55.94 66.77 14.55
CA GLU A 288 56.00 65.45 13.91
C GLU A 288 55.91 64.31 14.94
N MET A 289 56.64 64.42 16.05
CA MET A 289 56.60 63.43 17.12
C MET A 289 55.23 63.42 17.82
N GLN A 290 54.62 64.59 18.04
CA GLN A 290 53.31 64.71 18.65
C GLN A 290 52.21 64.14 17.73
N THR A 291 52.27 64.44 16.43
CA THR A 291 51.29 63.95 15.45
C THR A 291 51.41 62.44 15.26
N SER A 292 52.63 61.88 15.21
CA SER A 292 52.84 60.43 15.17
C SER A 292 52.36 59.74 16.45
N ALA A 293 52.65 60.30 17.64
CA ALA A 293 52.12 59.78 18.90
C ALA A 293 50.59 59.79 18.95
N ASN A 294 49.95 60.84 18.45
CA ASN A 294 48.49 60.92 18.35
C ASN A 294 47.93 59.85 17.40
N ARG A 295 48.54 59.66 16.22
CA ARG A 295 48.15 58.61 15.26
C ARG A 295 48.24 57.22 15.89
N TYR A 296 49.35 56.89 16.53
CA TYR A 296 49.49 55.61 17.24
C TYR A 296 48.44 55.44 18.35
N GLY A 297 48.10 56.53 19.05
CA GLY A 297 47.03 56.53 20.05
C GLY A 297 45.65 56.26 19.45
N ASP A 298 45.36 56.83 18.29
CA ASP A 298 44.10 56.64 17.57
C ASP A 298 43.99 55.25 16.94
N ASP A 299 45.07 54.74 16.35
CA ASP A 299 45.14 53.36 15.83
C ASP A 299 44.95 52.33 16.95
N LEU A 300 45.55 52.58 18.13
CA LEU A 300 45.34 51.73 19.30
C LEU A 300 43.89 51.76 19.80
N ARG A 301 43.22 52.92 19.72
CA ARG A 301 41.78 53.02 20.05
C ARG A 301 40.93 52.30 19.02
N ALA A 302 41.22 52.45 17.73
CA ALA A 302 40.50 51.81 16.64
C ALA A 302 40.59 50.27 16.73
N THR A 303 41.80 49.74 16.89
CA THR A 303 42.03 48.30 17.09
C THR A 303 41.34 47.79 18.36
N LYS A 304 41.36 48.56 19.46
CA LYS A 304 40.62 48.20 20.69
C LYS A 304 39.11 48.16 20.46
N THR A 305 38.54 49.09 19.68
CA THR A 305 37.11 49.05 19.34
C THR A 305 36.76 47.87 18.46
N GLU A 306 37.59 47.55 17.47
CA GLU A 306 37.42 46.39 16.59
C GLU A 306 37.48 45.08 17.38
N ILE A 307 38.45 44.93 18.28
CA ILE A 307 38.53 43.77 19.20
C ILE A 307 37.25 43.66 20.04
N ALA A 308 36.70 44.77 20.54
CA ALA A 308 35.45 44.74 21.31
C ALA A 308 34.24 44.33 20.45
N GLU A 309 34.19 44.74 19.19
CA GLU A 309 33.14 44.36 18.23
C GLU A 309 33.24 42.89 17.84
N LEU A 310 34.44 42.39 17.53
CA LEU A 310 34.70 40.98 17.26
C LEU A 310 34.32 40.12 18.47
N ASN A 311 34.66 40.54 19.69
CA ASN A 311 34.23 39.82 20.90
C ASN A 311 32.70 39.78 21.05
N ARG A 312 31.99 40.87 20.74
CA ARG A 312 30.51 40.88 20.73
C ARG A 312 29.95 39.93 19.67
N MET A 313 30.57 39.88 18.49
CA MET A 313 30.19 38.96 17.42
C MET A 313 30.41 37.50 17.84
N ILE A 314 31.56 37.19 18.43
CA ILE A 314 31.85 35.86 18.98
C ILE A 314 30.79 35.45 20.00
N HIS A 315 30.42 36.33 20.93
CA HIS A 315 29.37 36.03 21.91
C HIS A 315 28.00 35.79 21.27
N ARG A 316 27.61 36.60 20.28
CA ARG A 316 26.37 36.38 19.52
C ARG A 316 26.38 35.02 18.82
N LEU A 317 27.42 34.72 18.04
CA LEU A 317 27.54 33.44 17.33
C LEU A 317 27.56 32.25 18.29
N THR A 318 28.24 32.37 19.43
CA THR A 318 28.24 31.33 20.46
C THR A 318 26.82 31.10 21.00
N SER A 319 26.06 32.17 21.28
CA SER A 319 24.67 32.04 21.72
C SER A 319 23.74 31.44 20.67
N GLU A 320 23.97 31.74 19.38
CA GLU A 320 23.22 31.13 18.27
C GLU A 320 23.55 29.64 18.13
N ILE A 321 24.82 29.28 18.25
CA ILE A 321 25.27 27.87 18.25
C ILE A 321 24.61 27.11 19.40
N ASP A 322 24.58 27.67 20.62
CA ASP A 322 23.98 27.02 21.78
C ASP A 322 22.45 26.90 21.64
N ALA A 323 21.80 27.91 21.06
CA ALA A 323 20.36 27.87 20.76
C ALA A 323 20.04 26.77 19.73
N ILE A 324 20.79 26.69 18.64
CA ILE A 324 20.62 25.65 17.60
C ILE A 324 20.91 24.27 18.17
N LYS A 325 22.00 24.11 18.96
CA LYS A 325 22.28 22.84 19.66
C LYS A 325 21.13 22.43 20.58
N GLY A 326 20.51 23.38 21.28
CA GLY A 326 19.31 23.13 22.09
C GLY A 326 18.13 22.65 21.24
N GLN A 327 17.91 23.26 20.07
CA GLN A 327 16.86 22.84 19.13
C GLN A 327 17.13 21.44 18.57
N CYS A 328 18.37 21.13 18.18
CA CYS A 328 18.75 19.79 17.72
C CYS A 328 18.45 18.73 18.78
N LYS A 329 18.88 18.95 20.03
CA LYS A 329 18.59 18.02 21.14
C LYS A 329 17.09 17.81 21.37
N ASN A 330 16.29 18.88 21.32
CA ASN A 330 14.84 18.78 21.47
C ASN A 330 14.20 18.01 20.30
N LEU A 331 14.68 18.22 19.07
CA LEU A 331 14.21 17.45 17.91
C LEU A 331 14.63 15.97 18.00
N GLU A 332 15.85 15.68 18.44
CA GLU A 332 16.31 14.32 18.71
C GLU A 332 15.42 13.64 19.77
N GLU A 333 15.12 14.31 20.88
CA GLU A 333 14.23 13.80 21.91
C GLU A 333 12.82 13.52 21.37
N GLN A 334 12.25 14.44 20.57
CA GLN A 334 10.95 14.24 19.92
C GLN A 334 10.96 13.07 18.92
N ILE A 335 12.05 12.87 18.19
CA ILE A 335 12.21 11.73 17.29
C ILE A 335 12.22 10.44 18.10
N THR A 336 13.03 10.35 19.16
CA THR A 336 13.09 9.16 20.01
C THR A 336 11.74 8.85 20.65
N GLU A 337 11.01 9.86 21.14
CA GLU A 337 9.68 9.67 21.71
C GLU A 337 8.65 9.21 20.65
N ALA A 338 8.74 9.74 19.43
CA ALA A 338 7.89 9.30 18.33
C ALA A 338 8.20 7.86 17.88
N GLU A 339 9.47 7.48 17.84
CA GLU A 339 9.93 6.12 17.56
C GLU A 339 9.44 5.14 18.63
N GLU A 340 9.60 5.46 19.91
CA GLU A 340 9.12 4.65 21.03
C GLU A 340 7.59 4.49 21.00
N ARG A 341 6.84 5.58 20.79
CA ARG A 341 5.38 5.54 20.61
C ARG A 341 4.98 4.68 19.42
N GLY A 342 5.70 4.79 18.30
CA GLY A 342 5.49 3.96 17.11
C GLY A 342 5.75 2.49 17.37
N GLU A 343 6.83 2.15 18.06
CA GLU A 343 7.19 0.78 18.40
C GLU A 343 6.16 0.14 19.33
N LEU A 344 5.66 0.88 20.33
CA LEU A 344 4.59 0.42 21.22
C LEU A 344 3.29 0.15 20.45
N ALA A 345 2.89 1.04 19.55
CA ALA A 345 1.68 0.83 18.73
C ALA A 345 1.79 -0.40 17.82
N VAL A 346 2.98 -0.66 17.25
CA VAL A 346 3.24 -1.86 16.45
C VAL A 346 3.21 -3.12 17.31
N LYS A 347 3.76 -3.07 18.53
CA LYS A 347 3.71 -4.20 19.48
C LYS A 347 2.26 -4.54 19.85
N ASP A 348 1.46 -3.54 20.21
CA ASP A 348 0.04 -3.71 20.55
C ASP A 348 -0.76 -4.29 19.37
N ALA A 349 -0.57 -3.75 18.15
CA ALA A 349 -1.22 -4.29 16.95
C ALA A 349 -0.83 -5.75 16.67
N LYS A 350 0.45 -6.11 16.84
CA LYS A 350 0.94 -7.50 16.70
C LYS A 350 0.33 -8.42 17.74
N GLU A 351 0.22 -7.97 18.99
CA GLU A 351 -0.43 -8.74 20.06
C GLU A 351 -1.91 -8.96 19.74
N ARG A 352 -2.62 -7.91 19.30
CA ARG A 352 -4.02 -8.00 18.87
C ARG A 352 -4.23 -8.98 17.71
N ILE A 353 -3.35 -8.98 16.72
CA ILE A 353 -3.38 -9.95 15.61
C ILE A 353 -3.23 -11.36 16.17
N LYS A 354 -2.25 -11.60 17.04
CA LYS A 354 -2.01 -12.90 17.66
C LYS A 354 -3.22 -13.39 18.46
N GLU A 355 -3.86 -12.51 19.23
CA GLU A 355 -5.10 -12.84 19.95
C GLU A 355 -6.22 -13.27 18.99
N LEU A 356 -6.41 -12.53 17.90
CA LEU A 356 -7.43 -12.84 16.89
C LEU A 356 -7.14 -14.13 16.15
N GLU A 357 -5.87 -14.42 15.83
CA GLU A 357 -5.45 -15.69 15.25
C GLU A 357 -5.76 -16.86 16.18
N VAL A 358 -5.47 -16.72 17.47
CA VAL A 358 -5.80 -17.75 18.47
C VAL A 358 -7.31 -17.94 18.59
N ALA A 359 -8.09 -16.85 18.61
CA ALA A 359 -9.56 -16.92 18.63
C ALA A 359 -10.11 -17.62 17.38
N LEU A 360 -9.55 -17.33 16.20
CA LEU A 360 -9.91 -17.99 14.94
C LEU A 360 -9.62 -19.49 15.00
N GLN A 361 -8.46 -19.90 15.53
CA GLN A 361 -8.12 -21.31 15.66
C GLN A 361 -9.06 -22.04 16.64
N ARG A 362 -9.42 -21.41 17.76
CA ARG A 362 -10.43 -21.95 18.69
C ARG A 362 -11.77 -22.14 18.00
N ALA A 363 -12.27 -21.13 17.29
CA ALA A 363 -13.54 -21.22 16.55
C ALA A 363 -13.53 -22.32 15.48
N LYS A 364 -12.41 -22.50 14.77
CA LYS A 364 -12.23 -23.62 13.82
C LYS A 364 -12.31 -24.98 14.53
N HIS A 365 -11.68 -25.11 15.69
CA HIS A 365 -11.72 -26.34 16.49
C HIS A 365 -13.14 -26.64 16.99
N ASP A 366 -13.85 -25.62 17.50
CA ASP A 366 -15.23 -25.75 17.96
C ASP A 366 -16.17 -26.16 16.81
N MET A 367 -16.00 -25.56 15.62
CA MET A 367 -16.75 -25.95 14.43
C MET A 367 -16.50 -27.42 14.05
N ALA A 368 -15.23 -27.85 14.07
CA ALA A 368 -14.88 -29.25 13.80
C ALA A 368 -15.44 -30.21 14.87
N ARG A 369 -15.57 -29.77 16.13
CA ARG A 369 -16.23 -30.52 17.19
C ARG A 369 -17.72 -30.65 16.92
N HIS A 370 -18.42 -29.56 16.61
CA HIS A 370 -19.85 -29.59 16.29
C HIS A 370 -20.16 -30.48 15.10
N ILE A 371 -19.35 -30.46 14.04
CA ILE A 371 -19.54 -31.36 12.89
C ILE A 371 -19.49 -32.83 13.33
N ARG A 372 -18.56 -33.21 14.22
CA ARG A 372 -18.49 -34.56 14.77
C ARG A 372 -19.72 -34.90 15.62
N GLU A 373 -20.11 -34.00 16.53
CA GLU A 373 -21.32 -34.17 17.36
C GLU A 373 -22.60 -34.35 16.50
N TYR A 374 -22.73 -33.58 15.40
CA TYR A 374 -23.83 -33.73 14.45
C TYR A 374 -23.79 -35.06 13.69
N GLN A 375 -22.61 -35.53 13.29
CA GLN A 375 -22.45 -36.84 12.65
C GLN A 375 -22.83 -37.98 13.61
N ASP A 376 -22.41 -37.91 14.86
CA ASP A 376 -22.76 -38.90 15.88
C ASP A 376 -24.27 -38.92 16.15
N LEU A 377 -24.90 -37.74 16.25
CA LEU A 377 -26.35 -37.65 16.41
C LEU A 377 -27.11 -38.19 15.19
N MET A 378 -26.62 -37.93 13.98
CA MET A 378 -27.19 -38.51 12.76
C MET A 378 -27.10 -40.03 12.77
N ASN A 379 -25.97 -40.60 13.19
CA ASN A 379 -25.79 -42.05 13.32
C ASN A 379 -26.82 -42.65 14.30
N VAL A 380 -27.04 -42.01 15.45
CA VAL A 380 -28.09 -42.41 16.40
C VAL A 380 -29.48 -42.34 15.77
N LYS A 381 -29.78 -41.27 15.03
CA LYS A 381 -31.07 -41.12 14.33
C LYS A 381 -31.31 -42.24 13.32
N VAL A 382 -30.29 -42.59 12.52
CA VAL A 382 -30.39 -43.69 11.55
C VAL A 382 -30.59 -45.03 12.27
N ALA A 383 -29.90 -45.28 13.39
CA ALA A 383 -30.11 -46.47 14.19
C ALA A 383 -31.55 -46.56 14.73
N LEU A 384 -32.08 -45.45 15.26
CA LEU A 384 -33.47 -45.38 15.73
C LEU A 384 -34.49 -45.58 14.59
N ASP A 385 -34.26 -45.05 13.39
CA ASP A 385 -35.14 -45.30 12.24
C ASP A 385 -35.17 -46.78 11.87
N ILE A 386 -34.01 -47.47 11.93
CA ILE A 386 -33.91 -48.91 11.71
C ILE A 386 -34.72 -49.64 12.79
N GLU A 387 -34.56 -49.29 14.07
CA GLU A 387 -35.36 -49.87 15.15
C GLU A 387 -36.87 -49.68 14.93
N ILE A 388 -37.32 -48.46 14.60
CA ILE A 388 -38.73 -48.18 14.29
C ILE A 388 -39.23 -49.02 13.11
N ALA A 389 -38.44 -49.15 12.04
CA ALA A 389 -38.78 -49.98 10.90
C ALA A 389 -38.89 -51.46 11.29
N THR A 390 -37.99 -51.95 12.15
CA THR A 390 -38.07 -53.32 12.68
C THR A 390 -39.30 -53.54 13.56
N TYR A 391 -39.62 -52.60 14.46
CA TYR A 391 -40.83 -52.66 15.29
C TYR A 391 -42.10 -52.63 14.43
N ARG A 392 -42.17 -51.77 13.41
CA ARG A 392 -43.28 -51.73 12.45
C ARG A 392 -43.47 -53.07 11.73
N LYS A 393 -42.38 -53.68 11.23
CA LYS A 393 -42.43 -54.98 10.54
C LYS A 393 -42.90 -56.12 11.47
N LEU A 394 -42.50 -56.11 12.74
CA LEU A 394 -42.98 -57.06 13.74
C LEU A 394 -44.48 -56.89 14.01
N LEU A 395 -44.94 -55.64 14.16
CA LEU A 395 -46.35 -55.29 14.32
C LEU A 395 -47.19 -55.72 13.11
N GLU A 396 -46.74 -55.39 11.89
CA GLU A 396 -47.38 -55.84 10.66
C GLU A 396 -47.45 -57.37 10.59
N GLY A 397 -46.39 -58.08 11.01
CA GLY A 397 -46.39 -59.55 11.09
C GLY A 397 -47.44 -60.10 12.06
N GLU A 398 -47.65 -59.46 13.21
CA GLU A 398 -48.71 -59.82 14.15
C GLU A 398 -50.11 -59.48 13.61
N GLU A 399 -50.29 -58.34 12.95
CA GLU A 399 -51.55 -58.00 12.28
C GLU A 399 -51.90 -58.99 11.17
N HIS A 400 -50.91 -59.46 10.40
CA HIS A 400 -51.11 -60.51 9.40
C HIS A 400 -51.50 -61.83 10.07
N ARG A 401 -50.90 -62.21 11.20
CA ARG A 401 -51.31 -63.40 11.98
C ARG A 401 -52.73 -63.27 12.51
N LEU A 402 -53.10 -62.14 13.09
CA LEU A 402 -54.45 -61.89 13.62
C LEU A 402 -55.49 -61.87 12.50
N THR A 403 -55.22 -61.18 11.39
CA THR A 403 -56.10 -61.12 10.22
C THR A 403 -56.25 -62.50 9.60
N SER A 404 -55.16 -63.26 9.44
CA SER A 404 -55.21 -64.65 8.94
C SER A 404 -55.98 -65.55 9.91
N ALA A 405 -55.83 -65.39 11.22
CA ALA A 405 -56.59 -66.14 12.22
C ALA A 405 -58.10 -65.81 12.16
N ILE A 406 -58.46 -64.53 12.00
CA ILE A 406 -59.85 -64.08 11.83
C ILE A 406 -60.44 -64.61 10.51
N GLN A 407 -59.68 -64.60 9.42
CA GLN A 407 -60.09 -65.12 8.11
C GLN A 407 -60.22 -66.65 8.10
N THR A 408 -59.34 -67.35 8.84
CA THR A 408 -59.44 -68.81 9.07
C THR A 408 -60.65 -69.14 9.94
N ALA A 409 -60.94 -68.36 10.98
CA ALA A 409 -62.14 -68.50 11.79
C ALA A 409 -63.41 -68.34 10.94
N TYR A 410 -63.52 -67.25 10.16
CA TYR A 410 -64.64 -67.03 9.23
C TYR A 410 -64.83 -68.16 8.21
N SER A 411 -63.74 -68.74 7.70
CA SER A 411 -63.78 -69.89 6.78
C SER A 411 -64.23 -71.17 7.48
N SER A 412 -63.79 -71.41 8.72
CA SER A 412 -64.19 -72.57 9.53
C SER A 412 -65.67 -72.55 9.93
N CYS A 413 -66.26 -71.36 10.16
CA CYS A 413 -67.70 -71.19 10.39
C CYS A 413 -68.53 -71.61 9.16
N PHE A 414 -68.03 -71.34 7.95
CA PHE A 414 -68.73 -71.68 6.71
C PHE A 414 -68.65 -73.19 6.39
N SER A 415 -67.53 -73.86 6.74
CA SER A 415 -67.35 -75.30 6.55
C SER A 415 -68.06 -76.19 7.59
N GLN A 416 -68.37 -75.68 8.78
CA GLN A 416 -69.18 -76.41 9.79
C GLN A 416 -70.69 -76.40 9.50
N SER A 417 -71.17 -75.57 8.56
CA SER A 417 -72.60 -75.51 8.20
C SER A 417 -73.01 -76.47 7.07
N THR A 418 -72.07 -77.20 6.44
CA THR A 418 -72.33 -78.05 5.26
C THR A 418 -71.97 -79.53 5.43
N SER A 419 -71.52 -79.96 6.61
CA SER A 419 -71.09 -81.35 6.89
C SER A 419 -71.97 -82.11 7.92
N LEU A 420 -73.19 -81.63 8.19
CA LEU A 420 -74.16 -82.28 9.09
C LEU A 420 -75.53 -82.61 8.45
N SER A 421 -75.59 -82.75 7.12
CA SER A 421 -76.81 -83.19 6.43
C SER A 421 -76.54 -84.01 5.17
N SER A 422 -76.10 -85.26 5.33
CA SER A 422 -76.58 -86.41 4.51
C SER A 422 -75.73 -87.66 4.80
N SER A 423 -76.06 -88.38 5.86
CA SER A 423 -75.63 -89.76 6.09
C SER A 423 -76.57 -90.43 7.10
N ALA A 424 -77.82 -90.67 6.71
CA ALA A 424 -78.71 -91.67 7.30
C ALA A 424 -80.03 -91.73 6.52
N CYS A 425 -80.16 -92.66 5.57
CA CYS A 425 -81.43 -93.21 5.10
C CYS A 425 -81.14 -94.47 4.27
N TYR A 426 -81.12 -95.64 4.92
CA TYR A 426 -81.61 -96.93 4.39
C TYR A 426 -81.70 -97.94 5.53
N ASN A 427 -82.93 -98.14 6.03
CA ASN A 427 -83.54 -99.39 6.55
C ASN A 427 -84.80 -99.04 7.38
N PHE A 428 -85.93 -98.75 6.72
CA PHE A 428 -87.04 -99.71 6.49
C PHE A 428 -88.00 -99.12 5.45
#